data_AF-I3SUQ6-F1
#
_entry.id   AF-I3SUQ6-F1
#
_cell.length_a   1.000
_cell.length_b   1.000
_cell.length_c   1.000
_cell.angle_alpha   90.00
_cell.angle_beta   90.00
_cell.angle_gamma   90.00
#
_symmetry.space_group_name_H-M   'P 1'
#
loop_
_entity.id
_entity.type
_entity.pdbx_description
1 polymer ?
#
loop_
_entity_poly.entity_id
_entity_poly.type
_entity_poly.pdbx_seq_one_letter_code
_entity_poly.pdbx_strand_id
1 'polypeptide(L)'
;MTRTTVLSQTHLLSLPSTPPQCSELSTRFNEQGWYPLLKRCKSMEEFKQVHAHVLKLGFFCDSFCGSNLVATCALAKWGSMEYACSIFSRLRTW
;
A
#
# COMPACT_ATOMS: atom_id res chain seq x y z
N MET A 1 40.24 36.01 -27.22
CA MET A 1 39.34 36.02 -26.06
C MET A 1 38.64 34.68 -25.98
N THR A 2 39.20 33.74 -25.23
CA THR A 2 38.59 32.42 -24.97
C THR A 2 39.11 31.97 -23.60
N ARG A 3 38.30 32.17 -22.56
CA ARG A 3 38.54 31.63 -21.22
C ARG A 3 37.84 30.28 -21.14
N THR A 4 38.61 29.21 -21.22
CA THR A 4 38.21 27.87 -20.77
C THR A 4 38.56 27.77 -19.29
N THR A 5 37.55 27.62 -18.44
CA THR A 5 37.73 27.28 -17.03
C THR A 5 37.45 25.79 -16.85
N VAL A 6 38.44 25.10 -16.28
CA VAL A 6 38.35 23.70 -15.84
C VAL A 6 38.50 23.66 -14.31
N LEU A 7 37.81 22.68 -13.71
CA LEU A 7 37.80 22.23 -12.31
C LEU A 7 37.02 23.14 -11.33
N SER A 8 36.09 22.61 -10.55
CA SER A 8 36.46 21.77 -9.39
C SER A 8 35.35 20.83 -8.92
N GLN A 9 35.81 19.83 -8.19
CA GLN A 9 35.22 18.57 -7.75
C GLN A 9 34.12 18.67 -6.67
N THR A 10 33.21 17.69 -6.75
CA THR A 10 32.61 16.88 -5.68
C THR A 10 32.12 17.56 -4.41
N HIS A 11 30.79 17.73 -4.28
CA HIS A 11 30.15 17.67 -2.97
C HIS A 11 28.78 16.97 -3.06
N LEU A 12 28.78 15.72 -2.57
CA LEU A 12 27.67 14.96 -2.01
C LEU A 12 26.53 14.54 -2.95
N LEU A 13 26.54 13.25 -3.31
CA LEU A 13 25.32 12.48 -3.53
C LEU A 13 24.48 12.52 -2.24
N SER A 14 23.65 13.55 -2.09
CA SER A 14 22.55 13.53 -1.13
C SER A 14 21.56 12.48 -1.62
N LEU A 15 21.67 11.29 -1.03
CA LEU A 15 20.61 10.29 -1.00
C LEU A 15 19.29 11.00 -0.68
N PRO A 16 18.20 10.82 -1.45
CA PRO A 16 16.91 11.34 -1.04
C PRO A 16 16.48 10.53 0.19
N SER A 17 16.76 11.07 1.38
CA SER A 17 16.23 10.61 2.66
C SER A 17 14.79 11.08 2.81
N THR A 18 13.94 10.72 1.85
CA THR A 18 12.50 10.71 2.07
C THR A 18 12.08 9.25 2.07
N PRO A 19 11.44 8.75 3.16
CA PRO A 19 10.85 7.42 3.14
C PRO A 19 9.97 7.32 1.90
N PRO A 20 9.97 6.19 1.17
CA PRO A 20 9.13 6.03 -0.02
C PRO A 20 7.70 6.39 0.40
N GLN A 21 7.18 7.50 -0.13
CA GLN A 21 5.85 7.93 0.23
C GLN A 21 4.90 6.82 -0.22
N CYS A 22 4.17 6.26 0.75
CA CYS A 22 3.18 5.20 0.56
C CYS A 22 2.19 5.48 -0.60
N SER A 23 2.07 6.75 -0.99
CA SER A 23 1.25 7.25 -2.09
C SER A 23 1.77 6.94 -3.50
N GLU A 24 3.07 6.79 -3.75
CA GLU A 24 3.57 6.38 -5.08
C GLU A 24 3.46 4.87 -5.30
N LEU A 25 3.60 4.09 -4.21
CA LEU A 25 3.43 2.65 -4.23
C LEU A 25 1.95 2.26 -4.43
N SER A 26 1.01 3.02 -3.84
CA SER A 26 -0.44 2.78 -4.00
C SER A 26 -0.92 2.96 -5.43
N THR A 27 -0.41 3.96 -6.17
CA THR A 27 -0.75 4.19 -7.58
C THR A 27 -0.31 3.02 -8.46
N ARG A 28 0.91 2.50 -8.25
CA ARG A 28 1.41 1.31 -8.95
C ARG A 28 0.63 0.04 -8.57
N PHE A 29 0.05 -0.03 -7.37
CA PHE A 29 -0.73 -1.17 -6.92
C PHE A 29 -2.19 -1.17 -7.37
N ASN A 30 -2.79 0.00 -7.59
CA ASN A 30 -4.06 0.10 -8.31
C ASN A 30 -3.94 -0.52 -9.71
N GLU A 31 -2.78 -0.39 -10.35
CA GLU A 31 -2.47 -1.06 -11.63
C GLU A 31 -2.12 -2.57 -11.46
N GLN A 32 -1.69 -3.02 -10.26
CA GLN A 32 -1.21 -4.40 -9.99
C GLN A 32 -2.21 -5.33 -9.28
N GLY A 33 -3.50 -4.99 -9.22
CA GLY A 33 -4.55 -6.02 -9.22
C GLY A 33 -5.13 -6.49 -7.87
N TRP A 34 -4.71 -5.95 -6.71
CA TRP A 34 -5.32 -6.34 -5.43
C TRP A 34 -6.82 -5.99 -5.35
N TYR A 35 -7.23 -4.83 -5.88
CA TYR A 35 -8.61 -4.36 -5.81
C TYR A 35 -9.57 -5.20 -6.67
N PRO A 36 -9.23 -5.56 -7.93
CA PRO A 36 -9.97 -6.57 -8.69
C PRO A 36 -10.04 -7.94 -7.99
N LEU A 37 -8.96 -8.40 -7.36
CA LEU A 37 -8.95 -9.67 -6.63
C LEU A 37 -9.87 -9.61 -5.40
N LEU A 38 -9.85 -8.49 -4.69
CA LEU A 38 -10.72 -8.23 -3.54
C LEU A 38 -12.20 -8.32 -3.92
N LYS A 39 -12.60 -7.72 -5.05
CA LYS A 39 -13.98 -7.77 -5.56
C LYS A 39 -14.41 -9.16 -6.05
N ARG A 40 -13.45 -10.03 -6.41
CA ARG A 40 -13.72 -11.38 -6.91
C ARG A 40 -13.83 -12.44 -5.83
N CYS A 41 -13.48 -12.11 -4.58
CA CYS A 41 -13.55 -13.03 -3.46
C CYS A 41 -14.98 -13.55 -3.27
N LYS A 42 -15.11 -14.87 -3.07
CA LYS A 42 -16.39 -15.57 -2.83
C LYS A 42 -16.44 -16.25 -1.47
N SER A 43 -15.32 -16.23 -0.73
CA SER A 43 -15.21 -16.82 0.61
C SER A 43 -14.26 -16.01 1.50
N MET A 44 -14.35 -16.23 2.82
CA MET A 44 -13.38 -15.67 3.76
C MET A 44 -11.96 -16.17 3.53
N GLU A 45 -11.79 -17.37 2.97
CA GLU A 45 -10.46 -17.94 2.73
C GLU A 45 -9.74 -17.18 1.62
N GLU A 46 -10.39 -16.97 0.48
CA GLU A 46 -9.87 -16.15 -0.63
C GLU A 46 -9.58 -14.72 -0.16
N PHE A 47 -10.50 -14.13 0.61
CA PHE A 47 -10.31 -12.80 1.16
C PHE A 47 -9.09 -12.72 2.09
N LYS A 48 -8.88 -13.72 2.96
CA LYS A 48 -7.71 -13.78 3.84
C LYS A 48 -6.41 -13.87 3.06
N GLN A 49 -6.37 -14.60 1.94
CA GLN A 49 -5.22 -14.66 1.05
C GLN A 49 -4.92 -13.29 0.43
N VAL A 50 -5.95 -12.59 -0.07
CA VAL A 50 -5.80 -11.22 -0.62
C VAL A 50 -5.32 -10.26 0.48
N HIS A 51 -5.94 -10.29 1.66
CA HIS A 51 -5.52 -9.46 2.79
C HIS A 51 -4.05 -9.74 3.19
N ALA A 52 -3.63 -11.01 3.26
CA ALA A 52 -2.24 -11.36 3.55
C ALA A 52 -1.26 -10.86 2.47
N HIS A 53 -1.67 -10.91 1.20
CA HIS A 53 -0.88 -10.37 0.10
C HIS A 53 -0.69 -8.85 0.25
N VAL A 54 -1.79 -8.11 0.47
CA VAL A 54 -1.77 -6.65 0.74
C VAL A 54 -0.83 -6.30 1.90
N LEU A 55 -0.86 -7.07 2.99
CA LEU A 55 0.05 -6.87 4.13
C LEU A 55 1.52 -7.09 3.74
N LYS A 56 1.81 -8.16 3.01
CA LYS A 56 3.19 -8.53 2.62
C LYS A 56 3.87 -7.45 1.79
N LEU A 57 3.08 -6.67 1.07
CA LEU A 57 3.55 -5.61 0.19
C LEU A 57 3.62 -4.24 0.88
N GLY A 58 3.22 -4.14 2.15
CA GLY A 58 3.34 -2.92 2.96
C GLY A 58 2.21 -1.90 2.79
N PHE A 59 1.09 -2.26 2.15
CA PHE A 59 -0.01 -1.32 1.84
C PHE A 59 -0.95 -1.02 3.00
N PHE A 60 -0.69 -1.57 4.17
CA PHE A 60 -1.54 -1.35 5.33
C PHE A 60 -1.51 0.11 5.84
N CYS A 61 -0.50 0.89 5.44
CA CYS A 61 -0.42 2.32 5.74
C CYS A 61 -1.35 3.18 4.85
N ASP A 62 -1.94 2.61 3.80
CA ASP A 62 -2.90 3.32 2.95
C ASP A 62 -4.32 3.20 3.53
N SER A 63 -4.87 4.33 3.99
CA SER A 63 -6.22 4.41 4.52
C SER A 63 -7.28 4.02 3.49
N PHE A 64 -7.01 4.21 2.20
CA PHE A 64 -7.92 3.78 1.13
C PHE A 64 -7.96 2.25 1.01
N CYS A 65 -6.79 1.60 1.00
CA CYS A 65 -6.70 0.14 0.97
C CYS A 65 -7.36 -0.49 2.20
N GLY A 66 -7.03 0.02 3.39
CA GLY A 66 -7.61 -0.44 4.66
C GLY A 66 -9.14 -0.31 4.70
N SER A 67 -9.67 0.84 4.29
CA SER A 67 -11.11 1.09 4.27
C SER A 67 -11.86 0.13 3.34
N ASN A 68 -11.30 -0.13 2.16
CA ASN A 68 -11.90 -1.08 1.21
C ASN A 68 -11.87 -2.52 1.71
N LEU A 69 -10.79 -2.94 2.38
CA LEU A 69 -10.71 -4.26 3.02
C LEU A 69 -11.78 -4.42 4.11
N VAL A 70 -11.91 -3.43 5.00
CA VAL A 70 -12.91 -3.42 6.07
C VAL A 70 -14.32 -3.47 5.48
N ALA A 71 -14.63 -2.58 4.54
CA ALA A 71 -15.96 -2.52 3.92
C ALA A 71 -16.32 -3.82 3.19
N THR A 72 -15.39 -4.39 2.42
CA THR A 72 -15.63 -5.65 1.70
C THR A 72 -15.86 -6.79 2.68
N CYS A 73 -15.04 -6.89 3.74
CA CYS A 73 -15.18 -7.95 4.73
C CYS A 73 -16.47 -7.84 5.56
N ALA A 74 -16.90 -6.62 5.91
CA ALA A 74 -18.08 -6.39 6.74
C ALA A 74 -19.40 -6.55 5.97
N LEU A 75 -19.41 -6.22 4.67
CA LEU A 75 -20.64 -6.13 3.88
C LEU A 75 -20.87 -7.33 2.95
N ALA A 76 -19.85 -8.15 2.68
CA ALA A 76 -20.03 -9.33 1.84
C ALA A 76 -20.90 -10.40 2.52
N LYS A 77 -21.67 -11.17 1.72
CA LYS A 77 -22.46 -12.31 2.22
C LYS A 77 -21.61 -13.36 2.92
N TRP A 78 -20.39 -13.57 2.43
CA TRP A 78 -19.39 -14.46 3.02
C TRP A 78 -18.55 -13.77 4.10
N GLY A 79 -18.83 -12.50 4.40
CA GLY A 79 -18.01 -11.65 5.25
C GLY A 79 -18.00 -12.05 6.73
N SER A 80 -17.13 -11.38 7.50
CA SER A 80 -17.02 -11.54 8.94
C SER A 80 -16.80 -10.18 9.59
N MET A 81 -17.79 -9.73 10.37
CA MET A 81 -17.69 -8.46 11.11
C MET A 81 -16.53 -8.49 12.12
N GLU A 82 -16.33 -9.60 12.82
CA GLU A 82 -15.22 -9.78 13.76
C GLU A 82 -13.86 -9.59 13.07
N TYR A 83 -13.69 -10.19 11.88
CA TYR A 83 -12.46 -10.03 11.11
C TYR A 83 -12.32 -8.60 10.59
N ALA A 84 -13.39 -7.96 10.12
CA ALA A 84 -13.39 -6.56 9.71
C ALA A 84 -12.97 -5.62 10.86
N CYS A 85 -13.47 -5.86 12.07
CA CYS A 85 -13.07 -5.13 13.27
C CYS A 85 -11.58 -5.36 13.62
N SER A 86 -11.07 -6.57 13.43
CA SER A 86 -9.64 -6.87 13.60
C SER A 86 -8.76 -6.06 12.63
N ILE A 87 -9.17 -5.99 11.36
CA ILE A 87 -8.50 -5.15 10.35
C ILE A 87 -8.53 -3.68 10.78
N PHE A 88 -9.72 -3.17 11.12
CA PHE A 88 -9.88 -1.77 11.52
C PHE A 88 -9.07 -1.41 12.77
N SER A 89 -9.03 -2.30 13.76
CA SER A 89 -8.27 -2.09 14.99
C SER A 89 -6.78 -1.95 14.72
N ARG A 90 -6.26 -2.74 13.78
CA ARG A 90 -4.86 -2.64 13.35
C ARG A 90 -4.59 -1.33 12.61
N LEU A 91 -5.55 -0.79 11.84
CA LEU A 91 -5.40 0.51 11.16
C LEU A 91 -5.30 1.67 12.17
N ARG A 92 -6.01 1.57 13.29
CA ARG A 92 -6.09 2.64 14.31
C ARG A 92 -4.86 2.74 15.23
N THR A 93 -3.92 1.79 15.15
CA THR A 93 -2.74 1.70 16.03
C THR A 93 -1.42 2.14 15.38
N TRP A 94 -1.46 2.93 14.31
CA TRP A 94 -0.27 3.53 13.68
C TRP A 94 -0.27 5.05 13.84
#